data_AF-A0A7K4TGD1-F1
#
_entry.id   AF-A0A7K4TGD1-F1
#
_cell.length_a   1.000
_cell.length_b   1.000
_cell.length_c   1.000
_cell.angle_alpha   90.00
_cell.angle_beta   90.00
_cell.angle_gamma   90.00
#
_symmetry.space_group_name_H-M   'P 1'
#
loop_
_entity.id
_entity.type
_entity.pdbx_description
1 polymer ?
#
loop_
_entity_poly.entity_id
_entity_poly.type
_entity_poly.pdbx_seq_one_letter_code
_entity_poly.pdbx_strand_id
1 'polypeptide(L)'
;VELTAVVRVFRRWSVPLNLITDSAYVAGIVELAEASVLRDVSHFELFALLQELIFLLDSRPHPYFVMHARSHTSLPGFIAEGNRRADMLTLPVQVLPDRIAQAKLSHSCFHQNAGGLKRQFGLTSQQVANIIAVCPDCQKHSFPLVAGGVNP
;
A
#
# COMPACT_ATOMS: atom_id res chain seq x y z
N VAL A 1 3.08 4.93 -1.24
CA VAL A 1 3.03 3.84 -2.24
C VAL A 1 2.12 4.22 -3.39
N GLU A 2 0.81 4.39 -3.17
CA GLU A 2 -0.16 4.71 -4.23
C GLU A 2 0.14 6.01 -5.00
N LEU A 3 0.39 7.13 -4.30
CA LEU A 3 0.73 8.40 -4.95
C LEU A 3 1.99 8.28 -5.83
N THR A 4 3.00 7.57 -5.35
CA THR A 4 4.23 7.28 -6.11
C THR A 4 3.93 6.46 -7.37
N ALA A 5 3.01 5.49 -7.29
CA ALA A 5 2.58 4.72 -8.45
C ALA A 5 1.90 5.62 -9.49
N VAL A 6 1.04 6.55 -9.06
CA VAL A 6 0.38 7.52 -9.93
C VAL A 6 1.39 8.46 -10.62
N VAL A 7 2.33 9.03 -9.87
CA VAL A 7 3.41 9.86 -10.44
C VAL A 7 4.18 9.07 -11.52
N ARG A 8 4.50 7.80 -11.24
CA ARG A 8 5.18 6.93 -12.23
C ARG A 8 4.34 6.68 -13.48
N VAL A 9 3.02 6.51 -13.34
CA VAL A 9 2.11 6.32 -14.48
C VAL A 9 2.16 7.56 -15.38
N PHE A 10 1.97 8.75 -14.82
CA PHE A 10 1.98 9.98 -15.62
C PHE A 10 3.36 10.29 -16.22
N ARG A 11 4.45 9.97 -15.53
CA ARG A 11 5.82 10.09 -16.05
C ARG A 11 6.08 9.12 -17.21
N ARG A 12 5.52 7.91 -17.17
CA ARG A 12 5.82 6.84 -18.13
C ARG A 12 5.00 6.95 -19.41
N TRP A 13 3.73 7.32 -19.32
CA TRP A 13 2.79 7.29 -20.44
C TRP A 13 2.33 8.70 -20.84
N SER A 14 2.86 9.20 -21.95
CA SER A 14 2.38 10.40 -22.64
C SER A 14 1.44 10.04 -23.79
N VAL A 15 0.30 9.44 -23.45
CA VAL A 15 -0.80 9.04 -24.37
C VAL A 15 -2.14 9.21 -23.65
N PRO A 16 -3.31 9.19 -24.31
CA PRO A 16 -4.59 9.15 -23.59
C PRO A 16 -4.62 8.01 -22.56
N LEU A 17 -5.02 8.32 -21.32
CA LEU A 17 -4.86 7.42 -20.18
C LEU A 17 -6.12 7.39 -19.30
N ASN A 18 -6.54 6.19 -18.90
CA ASN A 18 -7.52 6.01 -17.83
C ASN A 18 -6.82 5.46 -16.59
N LEU A 19 -6.75 6.24 -15.53
CA LEU A 19 -6.21 5.85 -14.22
C LEU A 19 -7.36 5.33 -13.34
N ILE A 20 -7.26 4.07 -12.95
CA ILE A 20 -8.19 3.46 -11.99
C ILE A 20 -7.40 3.19 -10.73
N THR A 21 -7.82 3.77 -9.62
CA THR A 21 -7.19 3.57 -8.31
C THR A 21 -8.23 3.17 -7.29
N ASP A 22 -7.85 2.34 -6.33
CA ASP A 22 -8.72 2.00 -5.22
C ASP A 22 -8.52 2.87 -3.98
N SER A 23 -7.55 3.79 -4.05
CA SER A 23 -7.35 4.84 -3.08
C SER A 23 -8.20 6.07 -3.42
N ALA A 24 -9.29 6.25 -2.67
CA ALA A 24 -10.13 7.44 -2.78
C ALA A 24 -9.34 8.74 -2.52
N TYR A 25 -8.33 8.66 -1.65
CA TYR A 25 -7.43 9.78 -1.37
C TYR A 25 -6.61 10.18 -2.60
N VAL A 26 -6.03 9.21 -3.30
CA VAL A 26 -5.24 9.47 -4.51
C VAL A 26 -6.12 9.94 -5.66
N ALA A 27 -7.31 9.35 -5.84
CA ALA A 27 -8.28 9.82 -6.82
C ALA A 27 -8.60 11.30 -6.60
N GLY A 28 -8.94 11.69 -5.36
CA GLY A 28 -9.22 13.08 -5.01
C GLY A 28 -8.02 14.01 -5.18
N ILE A 29 -6.80 13.57 -4.87
CA ILE A 29 -5.59 14.37 -5.15
C ILE A 29 -5.47 14.65 -6.65
N VAL A 30 -5.60 13.65 -7.51
CA VAL A 30 -5.44 13.81 -8.95
C VAL A 30 -6.51 14.75 -9.51
N GLU A 31 -7.77 14.61 -9.05
CA GLU A 31 -8.87 15.50 -9.44
C GLU A 31 -8.63 16.96 -9.03
N LEU A 32 -7.99 17.18 -7.88
CA LEU A 32 -7.72 18.53 -7.35
C LEU A 32 -6.39 19.11 -7.81
N ALA A 33 -5.46 18.30 -8.32
CA ALA A 33 -4.09 18.71 -8.56
C ALA A 33 -3.94 19.63 -9.78
N GLU A 34 -4.81 19.48 -10.78
CA GLU A 34 -4.79 20.31 -12.00
C GLU A 34 -4.99 21.79 -11.64
N ALA A 35 -4.05 22.64 -12.06
CA ALA A 35 -4.02 24.07 -11.75
C ALA A 35 -4.04 24.42 -10.25
N SER A 36 -3.63 23.50 -9.38
CA SER A 36 -3.54 23.74 -7.94
C SER A 36 -2.22 24.38 -7.51
N VAL A 37 -2.26 25.18 -6.45
CA VAL A 37 -1.07 25.72 -5.80
C VAL A 37 -0.82 24.93 -4.52
N LEU A 38 0.31 24.23 -4.48
CA LEU A 38 0.73 23.49 -3.29
C LEU A 38 1.19 24.47 -2.20
N ARG A 39 0.57 24.40 -1.03
CA ARG A 39 1.06 25.10 0.17
C ARG A 39 2.20 24.31 0.80
N ASP A 40 3.02 24.97 1.61
CA ASP A 40 4.13 24.30 2.31
C ASP A 40 3.65 23.05 3.08
N VAL A 41 4.26 21.92 2.77
CA VAL A 41 4.05 20.64 3.46
C VAL A 41 5.31 20.29 4.23
N SER A 42 5.20 20.03 5.52
CA SER A 42 6.32 19.71 6.41
C SER A 42 7.04 18.40 6.05
N HIS A 43 6.37 17.50 5.34
CA HIS A 43 6.91 16.22 4.90
C HIS A 43 7.53 16.35 3.49
N PHE A 44 8.85 16.56 3.44
CA PHE A 44 9.59 16.85 2.21
C PHE A 44 9.33 15.86 1.06
N GLU A 45 9.34 14.55 1.35
CA GLU A 45 9.10 13.53 0.31
C GLU A 45 7.70 13.60 -0.30
N LEU A 46 6.70 13.91 0.53
CA LEU A 46 5.32 14.05 0.08
C LEU A 46 5.16 15.33 -0.74
N PHE A 47 5.78 16.42 -0.28
CA PHE A 47 5.82 17.68 -1.00
C PHE A 47 6.40 17.52 -2.40
N ALA A 48 7.56 16.86 -2.52
CA ALA A 48 8.22 16.61 -3.80
C ALA A 48 7.34 15.77 -4.75
N LEU A 49 6.68 14.73 -4.24
CA LEU A 49 5.76 13.90 -5.04
C LEU A 49 4.54 14.68 -5.53
N LEU A 50 3.95 15.53 -4.69
CA LEU A 50 2.80 16.36 -5.06
C LEU A 50 3.19 17.42 -6.08
N GLN A 51 4.32 18.10 -5.87
CA GLN A 51 4.84 19.09 -6.80
C GLN A 51 5.13 18.47 -8.18
N GLU A 52 5.72 17.28 -8.21
CA GLU A 52 5.96 16.57 -9.46
C GLU A 52 4.64 16.16 -10.13
N LEU A 53 3.67 15.64 -9.37
CA LEU A 53 2.37 15.27 -9.92
C LEU A 53 1.69 16.46 -10.59
N ILE A 54 1.62 17.61 -9.90
CA ILE A 54 1.03 18.85 -10.44
C ILE A 54 1.72 19.23 -11.76
N PHE A 55 3.05 19.26 -11.77
CA PHE A 55 3.82 19.55 -12.99
C PHE A 55 3.50 18.60 -14.14
N LEU A 56 3.40 17.29 -13.86
CA LEU A 56 3.11 16.28 -14.88
C LEU A 56 1.69 16.38 -15.43
N LEU A 57 0.72 16.79 -14.61
CA LEU A 57 -0.67 16.99 -15.05
C LEU A 57 -0.79 18.28 -15.86
N ASP A 58 -0.24 19.40 -15.37
CA ASP A 58 -0.32 20.71 -16.02
C ASP A 58 0.42 20.74 -17.37
N SER A 59 1.50 19.98 -17.51
CA SER A 59 2.29 19.90 -18.76
C SER A 59 1.78 18.82 -19.74
N ARG A 60 0.73 18.08 -19.38
CA ARG A 60 0.27 16.95 -20.18
C ARG A 60 -0.49 17.40 -21.42
N PRO A 61 -0.07 16.99 -22.64
CA PRO A 61 -0.80 17.34 -23.87
C PRO A 61 -1.96 16.39 -24.21
N HIS A 62 -2.06 15.25 -23.50
CA HIS A 62 -3.04 14.20 -23.76
C HIS A 62 -4.10 14.13 -22.65
N PRO A 63 -5.37 13.84 -22.99
CA PRO A 63 -6.41 13.71 -21.99
C PRO A 63 -6.13 12.55 -21.03
N TYR A 64 -6.63 12.67 -19.81
CA TYR A 64 -6.66 11.58 -18.86
C TYR A 64 -8.00 11.56 -18.13
N PHE A 65 -8.36 10.39 -17.62
CA PHE A 65 -9.52 10.21 -16.75
C PHE A 65 -9.06 9.48 -15.49
N VAL A 66 -9.57 9.90 -14.33
CA VAL A 66 -9.33 9.24 -13.06
C VAL A 66 -10.64 8.69 -12.51
N MET A 67 -10.60 7.46 -11.99
CA MET A 67 -11.75 6.82 -11.35
C MET A 67 -11.30 6.14 -10.06
N HIS A 68 -12.07 6.37 -9.00
CA HIS A 68 -12.00 5.54 -7.81
C HIS A 68 -12.79 4.24 -7.99
N ALA A 69 -12.15 3.10 -7.76
CA ALA A 69 -12.79 1.80 -7.66
C ALA A 69 -12.75 1.32 -6.21
N ARG A 70 -13.80 0.66 -5.71
CA ARG A 70 -13.74 0.11 -4.35
C ARG A 70 -12.75 -1.05 -4.28
N SER A 71 -11.78 -0.98 -3.37
CA SER A 71 -10.88 -2.10 -3.05
C SER A 71 -11.67 -3.36 -2.69
N HIS A 72 -11.11 -4.53 -3.02
CA HIS A 72 -11.65 -5.84 -2.62
C HIS A 72 -13.14 -6.05 -2.92
N THR A 73 -13.64 -5.47 -4.00
CA THR A 73 -15.00 -5.75 -4.49
C THR A 73 -15.14 -7.22 -4.92
N SER A 74 -16.28 -7.84 -4.62
CA SER A 74 -16.65 -9.17 -5.11
C SER A 74 -17.30 -9.14 -6.49
N LEU A 75 -17.47 -7.94 -7.08
CA LEU A 75 -18.05 -7.77 -8.40
C LEU A 75 -17.09 -8.31 -9.47
N PRO A 76 -17.60 -9.06 -10.47
CA PRO A 76 -16.79 -9.51 -11.59
C PRO A 76 -16.48 -8.34 -12.54
N GLY A 77 -15.41 -8.46 -13.32
CA GLY A 77 -15.10 -7.52 -14.41
C GLY A 77 -13.61 -7.20 -14.52
N PHE A 78 -13.25 -6.56 -15.62
CA PHE A 78 -11.85 -6.22 -15.93
C PHE A 78 -11.25 -5.22 -14.93
N ILE A 79 -12.08 -4.34 -14.35
CA ILE A 79 -11.63 -3.39 -13.31
C ILE A 79 -11.22 -4.14 -12.04
N ALA A 80 -12.09 -5.02 -11.53
CA ALA A 80 -11.81 -5.81 -10.33
C ALA A 80 -10.60 -6.74 -10.53
N GLU A 81 -10.46 -7.34 -11.73
CA GLU A 81 -9.29 -8.12 -12.09
C GLU A 81 -8.01 -7.28 -12.14
N GLY A 82 -8.07 -6.11 -12.78
CA GLY A 82 -6.95 -5.17 -12.85
C GLY A 82 -6.48 -4.73 -11.46
N ASN A 83 -7.41 -4.41 -10.54
CA ASN A 83 -7.06 -4.04 -9.17
C ASN A 83 -6.39 -5.19 -8.43
N ARG A 84 -6.94 -6.41 -8.50
CA ARG A 84 -6.31 -7.58 -7.87
C ARG A 84 -4.90 -7.81 -8.39
N ARG A 85 -4.66 -7.62 -9.70
CA ARG A 85 -3.34 -7.72 -10.30
C ARG A 85 -2.40 -6.62 -9.80
N ALA A 86 -2.87 -5.38 -9.67
CA ALA A 86 -2.09 -4.29 -9.09
C ALA A 86 -1.72 -4.58 -7.62
N ASP A 87 -2.69 -5.02 -6.80
CA ASP A 87 -2.49 -5.39 -5.39
C ASP A 87 -1.45 -6.50 -5.23
N MET A 88 -1.49 -7.52 -6.10
CA MET A 88 -0.51 -8.60 -6.07
C MET A 88 0.92 -8.12 -6.35
N LEU A 89 1.07 -7.08 -7.18
CA LEU A 89 2.37 -6.51 -7.55
C LEU A 89 2.88 -5.48 -6.52
N THR A 90 2.02 -4.94 -5.65
CA THR A 90 2.42 -4.02 -4.56
C THR A 90 2.78 -4.74 -3.27
N LEU A 91 2.47 -6.04 -3.13
CA LEU A 91 2.92 -6.85 -2.01
C LEU A 91 4.47 -6.94 -2.00
N PRO A 92 5.16 -6.54 -0.91
CA PRO A 92 6.63 -6.52 -0.79
C PRO A 92 7.28 -7.93 -0.83
N VAL A 93 6.50 -8.94 -1.17
CA VAL A 93 6.69 -10.36 -0.87
C VAL A 93 7.22 -11.13 -2.07
N GLN A 94 7.01 -10.69 -3.31
CA GLN A 94 7.30 -11.55 -4.47
C GLN A 94 8.79 -11.59 -4.90
N VAL A 95 9.67 -10.82 -4.25
CA VAL A 95 11.07 -10.65 -4.69
C VAL A 95 12.05 -11.60 -4.00
N LEU A 96 11.68 -12.21 -2.87
CA LEU A 96 12.55 -13.11 -2.11
C LEU A 96 12.12 -14.57 -2.31
N PRO A 97 13.04 -15.55 -2.47
CA PRO A 97 12.65 -16.96 -2.54
C PRO A 97 12.23 -17.55 -1.17
N ASP A 98 12.68 -16.95 -0.07
CA ASP A 98 12.40 -17.44 1.29
C ASP A 98 11.11 -16.85 1.88
N ARG A 99 10.15 -17.72 2.23
CA ARG A 99 8.87 -17.37 2.85
C ARG A 99 9.03 -16.70 4.22
N ILE A 100 10.06 -17.01 4.99
CA ILE A 100 10.28 -16.37 6.29
C ILE A 100 10.75 -14.93 6.08
N ALA A 101 11.71 -14.70 5.19
CA ALA A 101 12.15 -13.35 4.84
C ALA A 101 11.01 -12.50 4.24
N GLN A 102 10.19 -13.09 3.36
CA GLN A 102 8.96 -12.45 2.87
C GLN A 102 8.01 -12.04 3.99
N ALA A 103 7.75 -12.93 4.94
CA ALA A 103 6.86 -12.68 6.07
C ALA A 103 7.41 -11.59 7.01
N LYS A 104 8.72 -11.55 7.24
CA LYS A 104 9.37 -10.48 8.00
C LYS A 104 9.19 -9.12 7.34
N LEU A 105 9.42 -9.02 6.03
CA LEU A 105 9.21 -7.77 5.28
C LEU A 105 7.74 -7.35 5.32
N SER A 106 6.82 -8.26 5.02
CA SER A 106 5.38 -8.00 5.06
C SER A 106 4.92 -7.55 6.45
N HIS A 107 5.37 -8.23 7.51
CA HIS A 107 5.06 -7.84 8.88
C HIS A 107 5.66 -6.48 9.26
N SER A 108 6.88 -6.16 8.80
CA SER A 108 7.48 -4.85 9.06
C SER A 108 6.73 -3.69 8.39
N CYS A 109 6.05 -3.95 7.27
CA CYS A 109 5.28 -2.94 6.56
C CYS A 109 3.84 -2.81 7.09
N PHE A 110 3.20 -3.93 7.42
CA PHE A 110 1.76 -3.97 7.68
C PHE A 110 1.38 -4.41 9.10
N HIS A 111 2.35 -4.77 9.94
CA HIS A 111 2.15 -5.29 11.30
C HIS A 111 1.05 -6.37 11.38
N GLN A 112 1.06 -7.29 10.42
CA GLN A 112 0.03 -8.33 10.27
C GLN A 112 -0.01 -9.23 11.52
N ASN A 113 -1.21 -9.60 11.96
CA ASN A 113 -1.37 -10.51 13.10
C ASN A 113 -0.90 -11.95 12.79
N ALA A 114 -0.75 -12.76 13.84
CA ALA A 114 -0.21 -14.12 13.73
C ALA A 114 -1.01 -15.02 12.77
N GLY A 115 -2.34 -14.92 12.79
CA GLY A 115 -3.21 -15.69 11.89
C GLY A 115 -3.09 -15.26 10.43
N GLY A 116 -2.85 -13.98 10.17
CA GLY A 116 -2.57 -13.43 8.85
C GLY A 116 -1.28 -13.99 8.27
N LEU A 117 -0.18 -13.90 9.04
CA LEU A 117 1.13 -14.42 8.64
C LEU A 117 1.10 -15.93 8.38
N LYS A 118 0.45 -16.70 9.26
CA LYS A 118 0.33 -18.14 9.11
C LYS A 118 -0.38 -18.54 7.82
N ARG A 119 -1.53 -17.91 7.52
CA ARG A 119 -2.32 -18.20 6.32
C ARG A 119 -1.65 -17.72 5.04
N GLN A 120 -1.06 -16.53 5.05
CA GLN A 120 -0.49 -15.91 3.86
C GLN A 120 0.84 -16.55 3.43
N PHE A 121 1.67 -16.96 4.38
CA PHE A 121 3.02 -17.47 4.10
C PHE A 121 3.20 -18.97 4.40
N GLY A 122 2.17 -19.64 4.94
CA GLY A 122 2.22 -21.07 5.28
C GLY A 122 3.24 -21.40 6.39
N LEU A 123 3.45 -20.48 7.33
CA LEU A 123 4.44 -20.61 8.40
C LEU A 123 3.92 -21.42 9.60
N THR A 124 4.83 -21.99 10.38
CA THR A 124 4.48 -22.62 11.66
C THR A 124 4.16 -21.56 12.73
N SER A 125 3.41 -21.95 13.76
CA SER A 125 3.08 -21.04 14.87
C SER A 125 4.35 -20.49 15.54
N GLN A 126 5.42 -21.29 15.65
CA GLN A 126 6.70 -20.86 16.22
C GLN A 126 7.40 -19.81 15.35
N GLN A 127 7.43 -20.01 14.03
CA GLN A 127 8.04 -19.05 13.10
C GLN A 127 7.32 -17.70 13.17
N VAL A 128 5.98 -17.71 13.21
CA VAL A 128 5.17 -16.50 13.33
C VAL A 128 5.42 -15.79 14.66
N ALA A 129 5.45 -16.54 15.78
CA ALA A 129 5.75 -15.98 17.09
C ALA A 129 7.11 -15.28 17.10
N ASN A 130 8.14 -15.89 16.50
CA ASN A 130 9.47 -15.27 16.39
C ASN A 130 9.46 -13.98 15.56
N ILE A 131 8.70 -13.91 14.46
CA ILE A 131 8.59 -12.71 13.62
C ILE A 131 7.96 -11.55 14.39
N ILE A 132 6.86 -11.81 15.11
CA ILE A 132 6.15 -10.78 15.88
C ILE A 132 6.99 -10.37 17.10
N ALA A 133 7.63 -11.34 17.76
CA ALA A 133 8.43 -11.10 18.95
C ALA A 133 9.65 -10.21 18.69
N VAL A 134 10.15 -10.10 17.46
CA VAL A 134 11.27 -9.20 17.12
C VAL A 134 10.81 -7.83 16.58
N CYS A 135 9.50 -7.59 16.42
CA CYS A 135 8.97 -6.32 15.93
C CYS A 135 8.88 -5.28 17.06
N PRO A 136 9.66 -4.19 17.04
CA PRO A 136 9.67 -3.20 18.13
C PRO A 136 8.32 -2.52 18.35
N ASP A 137 7.57 -2.28 17.29
CA ASP A 137 6.28 -1.60 17.39
C ASP A 137 5.19 -2.54 17.90
N CYS A 138 5.23 -3.83 17.53
CA CYS A 138 4.32 -4.80 18.12
C CYS A 138 4.64 -5.07 19.58
N GLN A 139 5.92 -5.05 19.98
CA GLN A 139 6.34 -5.20 21.38
C GLN A 139 5.76 -4.12 22.30
N LYS A 140 5.72 -2.87 21.85
CA LYS A 140 5.15 -1.73 22.61
C LYS A 140 3.66 -1.90 22.90
N HIS A 141 2.94 -2.64 22.05
CA HIS A 141 1.50 -2.87 22.16
C HIS A 141 1.15 -4.26 22.69
N SER A 142 2.14 -5.14 22.91
CA SER A 142 1.90 -6.39 23.63
C SER A 142 1.53 -6.08 25.07
N PHE A 143 0.26 -6.33 25.41
CA PHE A 143 -0.14 -6.46 26.79
C PHE A 143 0.73 -7.54 27.44
N PRO A 144 1.15 -7.36 28.72
CA PRO A 144 1.77 -8.45 29.45
C PRO A 144 0.82 -9.64 29.37
N LEU A 145 1.32 -10.78 28.89
CA LEU A 145 0.61 -12.03 29.04
C LEU A 145 0.44 -12.19 30.56
N VAL A 146 -0.79 -12.01 31.07
CA VAL A 146 -1.09 -12.29 32.47
C VAL A 146 -0.70 -13.75 32.66
N ALA A 147 0.43 -13.96 33.35
CA ALA A 147 0.86 -15.27 33.77
C ALA A 147 -0.32 -15.89 34.52
N GLY A 148 -0.71 -17.09 34.07
CA GLY A 148 -1.94 -17.75 34.46
C GLY A 148 -2.24 -17.58 35.94
N GLY A 149 -3.43 -17.07 36.23
CA GLY A 149 -3.98 -17.14 37.58
C GLY A 149 -3.99 -18.61 38.00
N VAL A 150 -3.11 -18.95 38.92
CA VAL A 150 -3.22 -20.17 39.71
C VAL A 150 -4.48 -20.01 40.55
N ASN A 151 -5.50 -20.77 40.19
CA ASN A 151 -6.72 -20.92 40.97
C ASN A 151 -6.39 -21.75 42.24
N PRO A 152 -6.71 -21.26 43.46
CA PRO A 152 -6.72 -22.08 44.67
C PRO A 152 -7.74 -23.22 44.61
#